data_AF-A0A257S3Q5-F1
#
_entry.id   AF-A0A257S3Q5-F1
#
_cell.length_a   1.000
_cell.length_b   1.000
_cell.length_c   1.000
_cell.angle_alpha   90.00
_cell.angle_beta   90.00
_cell.angle_gamma   90.00
#
_symmetry.space_group_name_H-M   'P 1'
#
loop_
_entity.id
_entity.type
_entity.pdbx_description
1 polymer ?
#
loop_
_entity_poly.entity_id
_entity_poly.type
_entity_poly.pdbx_seq_one_letter_code
_entity_poly.pdbx_strand_id
1 'polypeptide(L)'
;MGKNLAMTAFELFGMQIKANPKYGSEKKGQPTTFYAVLAHEPVLLNCELTHVDVVLSPDPNVFRHSDPLAGLADGGVFVLQSDQSPDETWKSLPAHTRTQIRERDIKLFVLDAFAIAREEASDVEMRFRMQGAAFLGAFFRASSLIAREGSSEAKVFEGVRRQFQKKFGHKGETVVEDNLRVIRRGYDQVQAVFPTPVEGEEEPGTVPHIPSLLDVPTAEPGLGNPGRYWEQVCAVCATGQDGIADPFAAISVMPAATGAVRDMSGVRLEVPHFIAEKCTGCGQCWVQCPDSAIPGLVNSVEDLISTAIDVSSNGVAFDRLRPVTKHWARETHKLLARDPKLAVPAAFETGYRNVADKMGWDDVRRAETDREFAVIRERLAAFPLARTKPFFDAGEAKEKTGGGLLSITVNPEACKGCNLCVAVCPDGALETVKQDEPTLARLRRNW
;
A
#
# COMPACT_ATOMS: atom_id res chain seq x y z
N MET A 1 -1.40 -23.43 -0.02
CA MET A 1 -0.92 -23.89 1.29
C MET A 1 -1.98 -24.68 2.06
N GLY A 2 -3.06 -24.05 2.57
CA GLY A 2 -4.00 -24.68 3.52
C GLY A 2 -4.57 -26.05 3.11
N LYS A 3 -4.98 -26.22 1.85
CA LYS A 3 -5.47 -27.54 1.36
C LYS A 3 -4.41 -28.65 1.44
N ASN A 4 -3.14 -28.35 1.16
CA ASN A 4 -2.08 -29.37 1.22
C ASN A 4 -1.76 -29.73 2.68
N LEU A 5 -1.74 -28.74 3.57
CA LEU A 5 -1.58 -28.98 5.01
C LEU A 5 -2.70 -29.88 5.53
N ALA A 6 -3.95 -29.53 5.22
CA ALA A 6 -5.12 -30.32 5.56
C ALA A 6 -4.96 -31.76 5.06
N MET A 7 -4.78 -31.96 3.76
CA MET A 7 -4.61 -33.31 3.22
C MET A 7 -3.46 -34.08 3.88
N THR A 8 -2.34 -33.40 4.20
CA THR A 8 -1.20 -34.04 4.86
C THR A 8 -1.56 -34.51 6.26
N ALA A 9 -2.25 -33.68 7.05
CA ALA A 9 -2.70 -34.07 8.39
C ALA A 9 -3.70 -35.24 8.35
N PHE A 10 -4.61 -35.28 7.37
CA PHE A 10 -5.54 -36.39 7.18
C PHE A 10 -4.80 -37.68 6.79
N GLU A 11 -3.93 -37.63 5.77
CA GLU A 11 -3.25 -38.81 5.25
C GLU A 11 -2.19 -39.40 6.20
N LEU A 12 -1.49 -38.54 6.95
CA LEU A 12 -0.44 -38.96 7.87
C LEU A 12 -0.94 -39.31 9.27
N PHE A 13 -1.88 -38.52 9.79
CA PHE A 13 -2.30 -38.62 11.19
C PHE A 13 -3.75 -39.09 11.36
N GLY A 14 -4.50 -39.28 10.26
CA GLY A 14 -5.89 -39.71 10.33
C GLY A 14 -6.85 -38.65 10.88
N MET A 15 -6.42 -37.39 10.96
CA MET A 15 -7.20 -36.31 11.55
C MET A 15 -8.42 -35.94 10.71
N GLN A 16 -9.52 -35.65 11.37
CA GLN A 16 -10.69 -34.97 10.82
C GLN A 16 -10.39 -33.48 10.63
N ILE A 17 -10.84 -32.93 9.51
CA ILE A 17 -10.45 -31.58 9.10
C ILE A 17 -11.65 -30.78 8.65
N LYS A 18 -11.73 -29.55 9.14
CA LYS A 18 -12.66 -28.56 8.63
C LYS A 18 -11.89 -27.31 8.22
N ALA A 19 -12.12 -26.85 7.00
CA ALA A 19 -11.48 -25.67 6.46
C ALA A 19 -12.53 -24.66 6.00
N ASN A 20 -12.44 -23.43 6.52
CA ASN A 20 -13.38 -22.35 6.26
C ASN A 20 -12.58 -21.15 5.71
N PRO A 21 -12.49 -20.98 4.38
CA PRO A 21 -11.86 -19.80 3.81
C PRO A 21 -12.79 -18.58 3.93
N LYS A 22 -12.28 -17.47 4.43
CA LYS A 22 -12.93 -16.15 4.45
C LYS A 22 -12.32 -15.30 3.35
N TYR A 23 -13.13 -14.99 2.35
CA TYR A 23 -12.74 -14.13 1.24
C TYR A 23 -13.24 -12.72 1.48
N GLY A 24 -12.40 -11.76 1.15
CA GLY A 24 -12.81 -10.37 0.99
C GLY A 24 -13.78 -10.18 -0.17
N SER A 25 -14.51 -9.06 -0.16
CA SER A 25 -15.37 -8.66 -1.27
C SER A 25 -14.58 -8.20 -2.51
N GLU A 26 -13.33 -7.76 -2.30
CA GLU A 26 -12.46 -7.28 -3.37
C GLU A 26 -11.78 -8.43 -4.14
N LYS A 27 -11.73 -8.30 -5.47
CA LYS A 27 -11.08 -9.31 -6.34
C LYS A 27 -9.56 -9.31 -6.24
N LYS A 28 -8.95 -8.19 -5.84
CA LYS A 28 -7.50 -8.03 -5.68
C LYS A 28 -7.23 -7.16 -4.47
N GLY A 29 -6.24 -7.54 -3.66
CA GLY A 29 -5.71 -6.73 -2.58
C GLY A 29 -6.28 -7.06 -1.21
N GLN A 30 -7.55 -7.46 -1.07
CA GLN A 30 -8.03 -7.88 0.25
C GLN A 30 -7.37 -9.19 0.69
N PRO A 31 -6.93 -9.28 1.95
CA PRO A 31 -6.39 -10.51 2.50
C PRO A 31 -7.44 -11.62 2.45
N THR A 32 -7.00 -12.82 2.10
CA THR A 32 -7.82 -14.02 2.24
C THR A 32 -7.38 -14.76 3.48
N THR A 33 -8.26 -14.92 4.45
CA THR A 33 -7.96 -15.63 5.68
C THR A 33 -8.43 -17.07 5.56
N PHE A 34 -7.52 -18.02 5.72
CA PHE A 34 -7.84 -19.44 5.68
C PHE A 34 -7.83 -20.02 7.08
N TYR A 35 -8.98 -20.50 7.53
CA TYR A 35 -9.09 -21.22 8.79
C TYR A 35 -9.06 -22.72 8.53
N ALA A 36 -8.37 -23.47 9.38
CA ALA A 36 -8.38 -24.92 9.39
C ALA A 36 -8.36 -25.43 10.83
N VAL A 37 -9.26 -26.37 11.14
CA VAL A 37 -9.27 -27.14 12.38
C VAL A 37 -8.78 -28.54 12.07
N LEU A 38 -7.78 -29.01 12.81
CA LEU A 38 -7.23 -30.36 12.73
C LEU A 38 -7.51 -31.06 14.06
N ALA A 39 -8.31 -32.13 14.04
CA ALA A 39 -8.69 -32.85 15.26
C ALA A 39 -8.79 -34.37 15.00
N HIS A 40 -8.60 -35.18 16.03
CA HIS A 40 -8.86 -36.63 15.94
C HIS A 40 -10.35 -36.97 16.06
N GLU A 41 -11.15 -36.05 16.61
CA GLU A 41 -12.60 -36.18 16.76
C GLU A 41 -13.36 -35.45 15.63
N PRO A 42 -14.61 -35.84 15.34
CA PRO A 42 -15.44 -35.14 14.37
C PRO A 42 -15.59 -33.64 14.68
N VAL A 43 -15.24 -32.78 13.72
CA VAL A 43 -15.32 -31.32 13.86
C VAL A 43 -16.76 -30.84 13.62
N LEU A 44 -17.51 -30.60 14.70
CA LEU A 44 -18.92 -30.16 14.62
C LEU A 44 -19.09 -28.64 14.47
N LEU A 45 -18.08 -27.84 14.84
CA LEU A 45 -18.12 -26.38 14.79
C LEU A 45 -18.34 -25.86 13.37
N ASN A 46 -19.39 -25.06 13.15
CA ASN A 46 -19.68 -24.40 11.87
C ASN A 46 -19.77 -22.88 12.04
N CYS A 47 -18.68 -22.26 12.49
CA CYS A 47 -18.60 -20.83 12.74
C CYS A 47 -17.25 -20.27 12.28
N GLU A 48 -17.10 -18.95 12.36
CA GLU A 48 -15.78 -18.31 12.28
C GLU A 48 -14.95 -18.71 13.50
N LEU A 49 -13.64 -18.90 13.30
CA LEU A 49 -12.73 -19.20 14.40
C LEU A 49 -12.27 -17.88 15.02
N THR A 50 -12.53 -17.72 16.32
CA THR A 50 -12.04 -16.58 17.11
C THR A 50 -10.80 -16.94 17.92
N HIS A 51 -10.40 -18.22 17.94
CA HIS A 51 -9.26 -18.73 18.68
C HIS A 51 -8.46 -19.70 17.79
N VAL A 52 -7.14 -19.50 17.69
CA VAL A 52 -6.23 -20.29 16.85
C VAL A 52 -4.90 -20.55 17.55
N ASP A 53 -4.27 -21.70 17.30
CA ASP A 53 -2.97 -22.05 17.90
C ASP A 53 -1.77 -21.60 17.05
N VAL A 54 -1.96 -21.50 15.74
CA VAL A 54 -0.91 -21.22 14.76
C VAL A 54 -1.43 -20.28 13.68
N VAL A 55 -0.70 -19.19 13.43
CA VAL A 55 -0.95 -18.24 12.34
C VAL A 55 0.23 -18.22 11.39
N LEU A 56 -0.06 -18.29 10.09
CA LEU A 56 0.93 -18.20 9.02
C LEU A 56 0.58 -16.99 8.15
N SER A 57 1.49 -16.02 8.04
CA SER A 57 1.33 -14.87 7.16
C SER A 57 2.38 -14.89 6.04
N PRO A 58 2.00 -15.33 4.84
CA PRO A 58 2.80 -15.15 3.62
C PRO A 58 2.93 -13.69 3.17
N ASP A 59 2.17 -12.78 3.78
CA ASP A 59 2.21 -11.35 3.50
C ASP A 59 3.16 -10.63 4.48
N PRO A 60 4.25 -10.01 4.00
CA PRO A 60 5.16 -9.25 4.87
C PRO A 60 4.51 -7.98 5.45
N ASN A 61 3.46 -7.46 4.83
CA ASN A 61 2.78 -6.22 5.22
C ASN A 61 1.48 -6.45 6.00
N VAL A 62 1.27 -7.64 6.57
CA VAL A 62 0.00 -8.05 7.20
C VAL A 62 -0.52 -7.06 8.26
N PHE A 63 0.37 -6.46 9.04
CA PHE A 63 0.05 -5.48 10.08
C PHE A 63 -0.44 -4.12 9.55
N ARG A 64 -0.30 -3.85 8.24
CA ARG A 64 -0.80 -2.62 7.62
C ARG A 64 -2.31 -2.66 7.37
N HIS A 65 -2.91 -3.85 7.32
CA HIS A 65 -4.32 -4.02 6.93
C HIS A 65 -5.11 -5.00 7.80
N SER A 66 -4.46 -5.75 8.69
CA SER A 66 -5.12 -6.71 9.57
C SER A 66 -4.33 -6.92 10.87
N ASP A 67 -5.01 -7.44 11.90
CA ASP A 67 -4.37 -7.94 13.11
C ASP A 67 -4.22 -9.48 13.01
N PRO A 68 -3.04 -10.01 12.66
CA PRO A 68 -2.81 -11.45 12.58
C PRO A 68 -2.73 -12.11 13.97
N LEU A 69 -2.60 -11.35 15.06
CA LEU A 69 -2.50 -11.87 16.43
C LEU A 69 -3.86 -11.98 17.12
N ALA A 70 -4.91 -11.41 16.50
CA ALA A 70 -6.28 -11.52 16.96
C ALA A 70 -6.70 -12.99 17.06
N GLY A 71 -7.02 -13.44 18.27
CA GLY A 71 -7.42 -14.82 18.55
C GLY A 71 -6.28 -15.84 18.61
N LEU A 72 -5.02 -15.48 18.34
CA LEU A 72 -3.89 -16.40 18.52
C LEU A 72 -3.72 -16.74 19.99
N ALA A 73 -3.71 -18.00 20.40
CA ALA A 73 -3.58 -18.39 21.80
C ALA A 73 -2.26 -17.93 22.43
N ASP A 74 -2.24 -17.74 23.75
CA ASP A 74 -1.01 -17.48 24.49
C ASP A 74 -0.04 -18.67 24.35
N GLY A 75 1.25 -18.42 24.14
CA GLY A 75 2.21 -19.46 23.78
C GLY A 75 2.09 -19.96 22.33
N GLY A 76 1.16 -19.40 21.55
CA GLY A 76 0.86 -19.75 20.17
C GLY A 76 1.98 -19.38 19.20
N VAL A 77 1.88 -19.87 17.97
CA VAL A 77 2.93 -19.73 16.95
C VAL A 77 2.52 -18.77 15.86
N PHE A 78 3.38 -17.81 15.54
CA PHE A 78 3.19 -16.91 14.41
C PHE A 78 4.38 -16.99 13.47
N VAL A 79 4.14 -17.33 12.19
CA VAL A 79 5.18 -17.37 11.15
C VAL A 79 4.92 -16.24 10.15
N LEU A 80 5.88 -15.33 9.97
CA LEU A 80 5.78 -14.16 9.11
C LEU A 80 6.75 -14.24 7.92
N GLN A 81 6.29 -13.83 6.73
CA GLN A 81 7.15 -13.61 5.57
C GLN A 81 8.04 -12.38 5.81
N SER A 82 9.36 -12.52 5.70
CA SER A 82 10.28 -11.39 5.80
C SER A 82 11.54 -11.65 4.97
N ASP A 83 12.05 -10.63 4.29
CA ASP A 83 13.36 -10.62 3.63
C ASP A 83 14.47 -10.05 4.53
N GLN A 84 14.13 -9.67 5.76
CA GLN A 84 15.03 -9.09 6.76
C GLN A 84 15.51 -10.15 7.77
N SER A 85 16.57 -9.84 8.53
CA SER A 85 16.99 -10.68 9.65
C SER A 85 15.91 -10.74 10.76
N PRO A 86 15.95 -11.75 11.65
CA PRO A 86 15.05 -11.84 12.81
C PRO A 86 15.02 -10.55 13.66
N ASP A 87 16.19 -9.96 13.91
CA ASP A 87 16.32 -8.77 14.75
C ASP A 87 15.78 -7.52 14.07
N GLU A 88 16.00 -7.36 12.76
CA GLU A 88 15.45 -6.27 11.97
C GLU A 88 13.93 -6.37 11.86
N THR A 89 13.42 -7.59 11.59
CA THR A 89 11.99 -7.85 11.54
C THR A 89 11.34 -7.50 12.88
N TRP A 90 11.92 -7.94 13.99
CA TRP A 90 11.44 -7.60 15.34
C TRP A 90 11.33 -6.09 15.55
N LYS A 91 12.37 -5.33 15.19
CA LYS A 91 12.39 -3.88 15.30
C LYS A 91 11.38 -3.19 14.39
N SER A 92 11.08 -3.77 13.23
CA SER A 92 10.10 -3.22 12.29
C SER A 92 8.64 -3.42 12.71
N LEU A 93 8.34 -4.37 13.61
CA LEU A 93 6.97 -4.61 14.06
C LEU A 93 6.44 -3.41 14.85
N PRO A 94 5.13 -3.09 14.76
CA PRO A 94 4.53 -2.03 15.57
C PRO A 94 4.74 -2.25 17.09
N ALA A 95 4.80 -1.16 17.86
CA ALA A 95 5.05 -1.22 19.30
C ALA A 95 4.02 -2.08 20.05
N HIS A 96 2.72 -1.89 19.79
CA HIS A 96 1.64 -2.68 20.38
C HIS A 96 1.78 -4.18 20.04
N THR A 97 2.19 -4.51 18.81
CA THR A 97 2.43 -5.89 18.37
C THR A 97 3.57 -6.52 19.15
N ARG A 98 4.68 -5.80 19.34
CA ARG A 98 5.81 -6.27 20.15
C ARG A 98 5.40 -6.51 21.60
N THR A 99 4.58 -5.62 22.16
CA THR A 99 4.00 -5.78 23.51
C THR A 99 3.14 -7.03 23.60
N GLN A 100 2.18 -7.21 22.69
CA GLN A 100 1.32 -8.40 22.65
C GLN A 100 2.13 -9.70 22.51
N ILE A 101 3.14 -9.73 21.64
CA ILE A 101 3.99 -10.92 21.46
C ILE A 101 4.70 -11.29 22.76
N ARG A 102 5.19 -10.30 23.52
CA ARG A 102 5.89 -10.52 24.78
C ARG A 102 4.96 -10.94 25.91
N GLU A 103 3.86 -10.22 26.10
CA GLU A 103 2.92 -10.45 27.21
C GLU A 103 2.23 -11.79 27.10
N ARG A 104 1.99 -12.25 25.86
CA ARG A 104 1.27 -13.49 25.56
C ARG A 104 2.19 -14.65 25.22
N ASP A 105 3.51 -14.48 25.38
CA ASP A 105 4.54 -15.47 25.06
C ASP A 105 4.41 -16.07 23.65
N ILE A 106 4.05 -15.23 22.65
CA ILE A 106 3.86 -15.69 21.28
C ILE A 106 5.22 -16.04 20.66
N LYS A 107 5.29 -17.23 20.06
CA LYS A 107 6.47 -17.74 19.37
C LYS A 107 6.50 -17.22 17.93
N LEU A 108 7.20 -16.12 17.73
CA LEU A 108 7.39 -15.51 16.42
C LEU A 108 8.52 -16.21 15.64
N PHE A 109 8.24 -16.53 14.39
CA PHE A 109 9.19 -17.04 13.41
C PHE A 109 9.14 -16.22 12.13
N VAL A 110 10.27 -16.14 11.43
CA VAL A 110 10.39 -15.48 10.13
C VAL A 110 10.93 -16.44 9.07
N LEU A 111 10.47 -16.26 7.84
CA LEU A 111 10.93 -17.02 6.67
C LEU A 111 10.93 -16.12 5.44
N ASP A 112 12.00 -16.18 4.63
CA ASP A 112 11.98 -15.61 3.29
C ASP A 112 11.51 -16.63 2.25
N ALA A 113 10.20 -16.87 2.21
CA ALA A 113 9.60 -17.76 1.22
C ALA A 113 9.71 -17.22 -0.22
N PHE A 114 9.89 -15.90 -0.40
CA PHE A 114 10.06 -15.28 -1.71
C PHE A 114 11.42 -15.62 -2.30
N ALA A 115 12.50 -15.50 -1.52
CA ALA A 115 13.83 -15.93 -1.95
C ALA A 115 13.87 -17.44 -2.23
N ILE A 116 13.35 -18.27 -1.32
CA ILE A 116 13.30 -19.73 -1.52
C ILE A 116 12.57 -20.08 -2.81
N ALA A 117 11.38 -19.51 -3.03
CA ALA A 117 10.61 -19.77 -4.24
C ALA A 117 11.32 -19.25 -5.49
N ARG A 118 11.98 -18.09 -5.44
CA ARG A 118 12.69 -17.52 -6.60
C ARG A 118 13.90 -18.36 -7.01
N GLU A 119 14.62 -18.92 -6.05
CA GLU A 119 15.83 -19.71 -6.28
C GLU A 119 15.53 -21.13 -6.76
N GLU A 120 14.42 -21.73 -6.29
CA GLU A 120 14.07 -23.11 -6.63
C GLU A 120 13.07 -23.23 -7.79
N ALA A 121 12.26 -22.18 -8.07
CA ALA A 121 11.27 -22.26 -9.13
C ALA A 121 11.91 -22.23 -10.51
N SER A 122 11.66 -23.29 -11.27
CA SER A 122 12.00 -23.42 -12.69
C SER A 122 11.19 -22.46 -13.60
N ASP A 123 10.06 -21.93 -13.13
CA ASP A 123 9.16 -21.02 -13.88
C ASP A 123 8.69 -19.83 -13.00
N VAL A 124 8.54 -18.66 -13.62
CA VAL A 124 8.03 -17.41 -12.99
C VAL A 124 6.61 -17.59 -12.44
N GLU A 125 5.70 -18.30 -13.12
CA GLU A 125 4.35 -18.57 -12.62
C GLU A 125 4.34 -19.51 -11.41
N MET A 126 5.36 -20.38 -11.29
CA MET A 126 5.49 -21.30 -10.15
C MET A 126 5.95 -20.61 -8.88
N ARG A 127 6.67 -19.47 -8.98
CA ARG A 127 7.20 -18.73 -7.82
C ARG A 127 6.11 -18.42 -6.79
N PHE A 128 4.97 -17.88 -7.21
CA PHE A 128 3.86 -17.56 -6.30
C PHE A 128 3.24 -18.81 -5.65
N ARG A 129 3.18 -19.94 -6.37
CA ARG A 129 2.64 -21.20 -5.82
C ARG A 129 3.59 -21.85 -4.82
N MET A 130 4.89 -21.72 -5.03
CA MET A 130 5.94 -22.31 -4.20
C MET A 130 6.13 -21.60 -2.85
N GLN A 131 5.78 -20.32 -2.74
CA GLN A 131 5.79 -19.60 -1.44
C GLN A 131 4.95 -20.35 -0.39
N GLY A 132 3.74 -20.78 -0.79
CA GLY A 132 2.86 -21.54 0.09
C GLY A 132 3.36 -22.96 0.42
N ALA A 133 4.35 -23.48 -0.31
CA ALA A 133 5.03 -24.73 0.01
C ALA A 133 6.14 -24.51 1.04
N ALA A 134 6.89 -23.39 0.95
CA ALA A 134 7.89 -23.05 1.96
C ALA A 134 7.25 -22.85 3.35
N PHE A 135 6.11 -22.16 3.42
CA PHE A 135 5.35 -22.01 4.67
C PHE A 135 4.79 -23.32 5.23
N LEU A 136 4.55 -24.34 4.41
CA LEU A 136 4.18 -25.66 4.90
C LEU A 136 5.33 -26.30 5.68
N GLY A 137 6.56 -26.15 5.20
CA GLY A 137 7.77 -26.56 5.92
C GLY A 137 7.92 -25.83 7.25
N ALA A 138 7.78 -24.50 7.23
CA ALA A 138 7.84 -23.67 8.43
C ALA A 138 6.75 -24.05 9.46
N PHE A 139 5.53 -24.34 9.01
CA PHE A 139 4.46 -24.82 9.89
C PHE A 139 4.87 -26.10 10.63
N PHE A 140 5.44 -27.08 9.94
CA PHE A 140 5.87 -28.34 10.57
C PHE A 140 7.02 -28.16 11.56
N ARG A 141 7.90 -27.19 11.32
CA ARG A 141 9.02 -26.87 12.23
C ARG A 141 8.56 -26.07 13.46
N ALA A 142 7.70 -25.08 13.25
CA ALA A 142 7.32 -24.11 14.26
C ALA A 142 6.13 -24.57 15.12
N SER A 143 5.18 -25.33 14.56
CA SER A 143 4.02 -25.84 15.30
C SER A 143 4.37 -27.03 16.20
N SER A 144 3.53 -27.26 17.21
CA SER A 144 3.64 -28.42 18.10
C SER A 144 3.10 -29.73 17.50
N LEU A 145 2.63 -29.72 16.24
CA LEU A 145 1.91 -30.84 15.64
C LEU A 145 2.75 -32.13 15.60
N ILE A 146 4.00 -32.07 15.12
CA ILE A 146 4.86 -33.25 15.01
C ILE A 146 5.10 -33.90 16.36
N ALA A 147 5.38 -33.07 17.38
CA ALA A 147 5.63 -33.52 18.74
C ALA A 147 4.37 -34.14 19.37
N ARG A 148 3.21 -33.51 19.18
CA ARG A 148 1.90 -34.01 19.69
C ARG A 148 1.53 -35.36 19.08
N GLU A 149 1.82 -35.56 17.81
CA GLU A 149 1.52 -36.82 17.10
C GLU A 149 2.60 -37.89 17.29
N GLY A 150 3.66 -37.61 18.07
CA GLY A 150 4.78 -38.56 18.26
C GLY A 150 5.46 -38.97 16.95
N SER A 151 5.43 -38.10 15.94
CA SER A 151 5.99 -38.38 14.62
C SER A 151 7.44 -37.87 14.52
N SER A 152 8.14 -38.29 13.47
CA SER A 152 9.47 -37.77 13.14
C SER A 152 9.42 -36.92 11.89
N GLU A 153 10.37 -36.00 11.77
CA GLU A 153 10.59 -35.21 10.56
C GLU A 153 10.63 -36.09 9.30
N ALA A 154 11.37 -37.20 9.36
CA ALA A 154 11.49 -38.14 8.24
C ALA A 154 10.13 -38.71 7.79
N LYS A 155 9.27 -39.11 8.74
CA LYS A 155 7.91 -39.62 8.44
C LYS A 155 7.03 -38.56 7.80
N VAL A 156 7.11 -37.31 8.29
CA VAL A 156 6.34 -36.20 7.73
C VAL A 156 6.75 -35.93 6.28
N PHE A 157 8.05 -35.81 6.02
CA PHE A 157 8.55 -35.58 4.67
C PHE A 157 8.28 -36.75 3.72
N GLU A 158 8.31 -38.00 4.19
CA GLU A 158 7.92 -39.16 3.38
C GLU A 158 6.43 -39.10 2.99
N GLY A 159 5.56 -38.75 3.95
CA GLY A 159 4.12 -38.57 3.68
C GLY A 159 3.85 -37.46 2.69
N VAL A 160 4.49 -36.30 2.87
CA VAL A 160 4.41 -35.18 1.94
C VAL A 160 4.87 -35.59 0.54
N ARG A 161 5.99 -36.31 0.40
CA ARG A 161 6.46 -36.85 -0.89
C ARG A 161 5.39 -37.74 -1.53
N ARG A 162 4.82 -38.69 -0.78
CA ARG A 162 3.80 -39.61 -1.28
C ARG A 162 2.56 -38.86 -1.78
N GLN A 163 2.11 -37.86 -1.04
CA GLN A 163 0.99 -37.00 -1.43
C GLN A 163 1.28 -36.21 -2.70
N PHE A 164 2.45 -35.56 -2.77
CA PHE A 164 2.84 -34.76 -3.93
C PHE A 164 3.06 -35.62 -5.17
N GLN A 165 3.60 -36.84 -5.03
CA GLN A 165 3.71 -37.80 -6.13
C GLN A 165 2.33 -38.17 -6.68
N LYS A 166 1.36 -38.45 -5.81
CA LYS A 166 -0.03 -38.75 -6.22
C LYS A 166 -0.69 -37.56 -6.92
N LYS A 167 -0.46 -36.33 -6.43
CA LYS A 167 -1.13 -35.13 -6.93
C LYS A 167 -0.47 -34.52 -8.17
N PHE A 168 0.85 -34.54 -8.26
CA PHE A 168 1.64 -33.84 -9.27
C PHE A 168 2.54 -34.76 -10.10
N GLY A 169 2.58 -36.06 -9.84
CA GLY A 169 3.41 -36.99 -10.63
C GLY A 169 3.12 -36.97 -12.13
N HIS A 170 1.87 -36.67 -12.53
CA HIS A 170 1.49 -36.48 -13.93
C HIS A 170 2.12 -35.23 -14.59
N LYS A 171 2.64 -34.29 -13.81
CA LYS A 171 3.33 -33.07 -14.28
C LYS A 171 4.85 -33.23 -14.35
N GLY A 172 5.37 -34.43 -14.04
CA GLY A 172 6.79 -34.75 -14.06
C GLY A 172 7.42 -34.83 -12.68
N GLU A 173 8.44 -35.67 -12.56
CA GLU A 173 9.18 -35.93 -11.31
C GLU A 173 9.93 -34.69 -10.82
N THR A 174 10.48 -33.88 -11.72
CA THR A 174 11.15 -32.61 -11.39
C THR A 174 10.25 -31.66 -10.61
N VAL A 175 8.96 -31.54 -10.99
CA VAL A 175 8.01 -30.66 -10.30
C VAL A 175 7.76 -31.13 -8.86
N VAL A 176 7.74 -32.44 -8.64
CA VAL A 176 7.57 -33.03 -7.30
C VAL A 176 8.80 -32.74 -6.44
N GLU A 177 9.99 -32.99 -6.97
CA GLU A 177 11.26 -32.77 -6.26
C GLU A 177 11.53 -31.28 -5.96
N ASP A 178 11.22 -30.37 -6.89
CA ASP A 178 11.32 -28.92 -6.66
C ASP A 178 10.42 -28.49 -5.49
N ASN A 179 9.16 -28.95 -5.46
CA ASN A 179 8.25 -28.64 -4.36
C ASN A 179 8.73 -29.22 -3.02
N LEU A 180 9.23 -30.45 -3.02
CA LEU A 180 9.77 -31.08 -1.80
C LEU A 180 10.98 -30.34 -1.27
N ARG A 181 11.87 -29.88 -2.15
CA ARG A 181 13.03 -29.08 -1.78
C ARG A 181 12.62 -27.73 -1.20
N VAL A 182 11.61 -27.07 -1.78
CA VAL A 182 11.06 -25.82 -1.23
C VAL A 182 10.47 -26.04 0.17
N ILE A 183 9.70 -27.11 0.39
CA ILE A 183 9.16 -27.46 1.72
C ILE A 183 10.31 -27.73 2.70
N ARG A 184 11.34 -28.46 2.25
CA ARG A 184 12.52 -28.76 3.07
C ARG A 184 13.25 -27.50 3.49
N ARG A 185 13.53 -26.61 2.54
CA ARG A 185 14.14 -25.30 2.81
C ARG A 185 13.29 -24.47 3.77
N GLY A 186 11.96 -24.47 3.61
CA GLY A 186 11.06 -23.81 4.54
C GLY A 186 11.16 -24.35 5.98
N TYR A 187 11.37 -25.66 6.15
CA TYR A 187 11.58 -26.30 7.45
C TYR A 187 12.95 -26.00 8.07
N ASP A 188 14.00 -25.96 7.24
CA ASP A 188 15.38 -25.78 7.70
C ASP A 188 15.74 -24.30 7.91
N GLN A 189 15.17 -23.39 7.10
CA GLN A 189 15.53 -21.97 7.06
C GLN A 189 14.58 -21.07 7.87
N VAL A 190 13.49 -21.58 8.43
CA VAL A 190 12.64 -20.79 9.33
C VAL A 190 13.41 -20.44 10.60
N GLN A 191 13.41 -19.17 10.99
CA GLN A 191 14.20 -18.66 12.12
C GLN A 191 13.28 -18.17 13.22
N ALA A 192 13.57 -18.54 14.46
CA ALA A 192 12.89 -17.98 15.63
C ALA A 192 13.35 -16.54 15.84
N VAL A 193 12.42 -15.66 16.16
CA VAL A 193 12.69 -14.29 16.57
C VAL A 193 12.63 -14.24 18.09
N PHE A 194 13.68 -13.70 18.73
CA PHE A 194 13.71 -13.55 20.18
C PHE A 194 13.19 -12.17 20.56
N PRO A 195 12.07 -12.08 21.32
CA PRO A 195 11.51 -10.80 21.73
C PRO A 195 12.45 -10.07 22.70
N THR A 196 13.20 -9.08 22.21
CA THR A 196 14.03 -8.21 23.05
C THR A 196 13.25 -6.94 23.43
N PRO A 197 13.55 -6.32 24.59
CA PRO A 197 13.12 -4.96 24.84
C PRO A 197 13.62 -4.06 23.71
N VAL A 198 12.73 -3.28 23.13
CA VAL A 198 13.05 -2.24 22.15
C VAL A 198 12.50 -0.94 22.71
N GLU A 199 13.38 0.03 22.94
CA GLU A 199 12.97 1.39 23.26
C GLU A 199 12.33 1.99 22.02
N GLY A 200 11.09 2.44 22.16
CA GLY A 200 10.33 3.06 21.09
C GLY A 200 9.01 3.54 21.67
N GLU A 201 8.67 4.79 21.39
CA GLU A 201 7.37 5.34 21.76
C GLU A 201 6.27 4.56 21.02
N GLU A 202 5.16 4.31 21.70
CA GLU A 202 3.95 3.87 21.01
C GLU A 202 3.58 4.94 19.99
N GLU A 203 3.54 4.58 18.71
CA GLU A 203 2.85 5.46 17.77
C GLU A 203 1.38 5.50 18.20
N PRO A 204 0.83 6.69 18.49
CA PRO A 204 -0.56 6.81 18.88
C PRO A 204 -1.45 6.17 17.82
N GLY A 205 -2.49 5.45 18.25
CA GLY A 205 -3.51 4.98 17.33
C GLY A 205 -4.04 6.13 16.49
N THR A 206 -3.94 6.03 15.16
CA THR A 206 -4.42 7.07 14.26
C THR A 206 -5.93 6.96 14.15
N VAL A 207 -6.65 8.04 14.46
CA VAL A 207 -8.09 8.12 14.17
C VAL A 207 -8.26 8.12 12.65
N PRO A 208 -9.08 7.22 12.07
CA PRO A 208 -9.35 7.24 10.65
C PRO A 208 -9.87 8.61 10.21
N HIS A 209 -9.18 9.26 9.28
CA HIS A 209 -9.61 10.54 8.72
C HIS A 209 -10.70 10.32 7.68
N ILE A 210 -11.70 11.19 7.70
CA ILE A 210 -12.72 11.22 6.65
C ILE A 210 -12.07 11.53 5.30
N PRO A 211 -12.25 10.69 4.26
CA PRO A 211 -11.74 10.98 2.93
C PRO A 211 -12.33 12.28 2.40
N SER A 212 -11.55 13.10 1.69
CA SER A 212 -11.99 14.42 1.21
C SER A 212 -13.21 14.37 0.28
N LEU A 213 -13.45 13.25 -0.41
CA LEU A 213 -14.66 13.05 -1.21
C LEU A 213 -15.93 12.84 -0.37
N LEU A 214 -15.79 12.49 0.90
CA LEU A 214 -16.86 12.34 1.87
C LEU A 214 -16.95 13.51 2.85
N ASP A 215 -15.85 14.25 3.04
CA ASP A 215 -15.79 15.44 3.86
C ASP A 215 -16.33 16.65 3.09
N VAL A 216 -17.65 16.75 3.00
CA VAL A 216 -18.35 17.84 2.29
C VAL A 216 -18.95 18.78 3.33
N PRO A 217 -18.31 19.93 3.64
CA PRO A 217 -18.77 20.83 4.72
C PRO A 217 -20.17 21.39 4.50
N THR A 218 -20.60 21.50 3.24
CA THR A 218 -21.91 22.02 2.84
C THR A 218 -22.96 20.92 2.66
N ALA A 219 -22.67 19.68 3.08
CA ALA A 219 -23.63 18.59 2.96
C ALA A 219 -24.84 18.81 3.88
N GLU A 220 -26.04 18.71 3.31
CA GLU A 220 -27.27 18.75 4.09
C GLU A 220 -27.32 17.57 5.09
N PRO A 221 -27.93 17.76 6.26
CA PRO A 221 -28.15 16.66 7.19
C PRO A 221 -29.12 15.63 6.59
N GLY A 222 -28.91 14.35 6.89
CA GLY A 222 -29.83 13.28 6.50
C GLY A 222 -29.15 12.02 5.96
N LEU A 223 -29.94 11.18 5.28
CA LEU A 223 -29.50 9.87 4.77
C LEU A 223 -28.36 9.99 3.76
N GLY A 224 -28.42 10.99 2.89
CA GLY A 224 -27.42 11.27 1.86
C GLY A 224 -26.17 11.99 2.35
N ASN A 225 -26.07 12.32 3.66
CA ASN A 225 -24.91 13.02 4.20
C ASN A 225 -23.69 12.06 4.25
N PRO A 226 -22.61 12.33 3.48
CA PRO A 226 -21.46 11.44 3.41
C PRO A 226 -20.62 11.43 4.69
N GLY A 227 -20.49 12.57 5.38
CA GLY A 227 -19.75 12.66 6.63
C GLY A 227 -20.39 11.87 7.78
N ARG A 228 -21.71 11.99 7.93
CA ARG A 228 -22.47 11.14 8.86
C ARG A 228 -22.26 9.65 8.56
N TYR A 229 -22.39 9.27 7.28
CA TYR A 229 -22.21 7.86 6.88
C TYR A 229 -20.80 7.36 7.17
N TRP A 230 -19.79 8.21 6.99
CA TRP A 230 -18.42 7.91 7.39
C TRP A 230 -18.31 7.61 8.89
N GLU A 231 -18.78 8.52 9.73
CA GLU A 231 -18.67 8.38 11.19
C GLU A 231 -19.41 7.15 11.74
N GLN A 232 -20.59 6.87 11.22
CA GLN A 232 -21.46 5.81 11.75
C GLN A 232 -21.18 4.42 11.15
N VAL A 233 -20.74 4.35 9.89
CA VAL A 233 -20.59 3.10 9.16
C VAL A 233 -19.15 2.89 8.72
N CYS A 234 -18.57 3.79 7.93
CA CYS A 234 -17.26 3.53 7.33
C CYS A 234 -16.13 3.45 8.35
N ALA A 235 -16.06 4.37 9.31
CA ALA A 235 -15.04 4.39 10.34
C ALA A 235 -15.13 3.15 11.25
N VAL A 236 -16.34 2.70 11.55
CA VAL A 236 -16.61 1.46 12.33
C VAL A 236 -16.14 0.22 11.56
N CYS A 237 -16.48 0.12 10.26
CA CYS A 237 -15.98 -0.95 9.41
C CYS A 237 -14.44 -0.91 9.26
N ALA A 238 -13.84 0.27 9.16
CA ALA A 238 -12.40 0.46 9.02
C ALA A 238 -11.63 0.02 10.27
N THR A 239 -12.22 0.14 11.46
CA THR A 239 -11.64 -0.33 12.72
C THR A 239 -11.98 -1.80 13.01
N GLY A 240 -12.69 -2.49 12.12
CA GLY A 240 -13.08 -3.89 12.29
C GLY A 240 -14.13 -4.11 13.38
N GLN A 241 -14.84 -3.07 13.78
CA GLN A 241 -15.91 -3.14 14.76
C GLN A 241 -17.26 -3.42 14.07
N ASP A 242 -18.17 -4.04 14.81
CA ASP A 242 -19.54 -4.24 14.35
C ASP A 242 -20.33 -2.93 14.49
N GLY A 243 -21.02 -2.54 13.42
CA GLY A 243 -21.92 -1.40 13.43
C GLY A 243 -23.13 -1.63 14.33
N ILE A 244 -23.64 -0.53 14.91
CA ILE A 244 -24.94 -0.56 15.60
C ILE A 244 -26.07 -0.42 14.60
N ALA A 245 -27.19 -1.11 14.84
CA ALA A 245 -28.41 -0.97 14.04
C ALA A 245 -29.18 0.31 14.43
N ASP A 246 -28.57 1.48 14.21
CA ASP A 246 -29.24 2.77 14.41
C ASP A 246 -30.25 3.05 13.26
N PRO A 247 -31.21 4.00 13.42
CA PRO A 247 -32.22 4.27 12.41
C PRO A 247 -31.67 4.59 11.02
N PHE A 248 -30.50 5.23 10.91
CA PHE A 248 -29.88 5.51 9.62
C PHE A 248 -29.21 4.27 9.01
N ALA A 249 -28.46 3.49 9.80
CA ALA A 249 -27.84 2.25 9.33
C ALA A 249 -28.89 1.19 8.94
N ALA A 250 -29.98 1.06 9.71
CA ALA A 250 -31.04 0.09 9.47
C ALA A 250 -31.82 0.33 8.16
N ILE A 251 -31.85 1.57 7.66
CA ILE A 251 -32.49 1.92 6.38
C ILE A 251 -31.68 1.40 5.17
N SER A 252 -30.41 1.02 5.37
CA SER A 252 -29.52 0.49 4.31
C SER A 252 -29.33 1.44 3.11
N VAL A 253 -29.36 2.75 3.35
CA VAL A 253 -29.05 3.78 2.33
C VAL A 253 -27.58 4.18 2.44
N MET A 254 -26.90 4.17 1.29
CA MET A 254 -25.50 4.58 1.17
C MET A 254 -25.40 5.86 0.31
N PRO A 255 -24.67 6.89 0.75
CA PRO A 255 -24.40 8.07 -0.08
C PRO A 255 -23.46 7.72 -1.24
N ALA A 256 -23.44 8.60 -2.25
CA ALA A 256 -22.53 8.49 -3.38
C ALA A 256 -21.06 8.60 -2.92
N ALA A 257 -20.14 8.14 -3.78
CA ALA A 257 -18.69 8.24 -3.58
C ALA A 257 -18.11 7.51 -2.33
N THR A 258 -18.88 6.67 -1.64
CA THR A 258 -18.38 5.84 -0.51
C THR A 258 -17.25 4.88 -0.87
N GLY A 259 -17.03 4.61 -2.17
CA GLY A 259 -15.82 3.92 -2.64
C GLY A 259 -14.51 4.65 -2.33
N ALA A 260 -14.55 5.94 -1.98
CA ALA A 260 -13.38 6.73 -1.56
C ALA A 260 -12.74 6.24 -0.25
N VAL A 261 -13.44 5.41 0.53
CA VAL A 261 -12.90 4.77 1.76
C VAL A 261 -11.85 3.71 1.44
N ARG A 262 -11.85 3.18 0.22
CA ARG A 262 -10.95 2.10 -0.18
C ARG A 262 -9.51 2.60 -0.23
N ASP A 263 -8.62 1.95 0.53
CA ASP A 263 -7.17 2.18 0.49
C ASP A 263 -6.40 0.93 -0.01
N MET A 264 -5.80 1.05 -1.19
CA MET A 264 -4.97 0.02 -1.83
C MET A 264 -3.47 0.17 -1.51
N SER A 265 -3.08 1.16 -0.71
CA SER A 265 -1.68 1.42 -0.37
C SER A 265 -1.05 0.33 0.48
N GLY A 266 -1.83 -0.37 1.31
CA GLY A 266 -1.34 -1.45 2.17
C GLY A 266 -1.01 -2.76 1.43
N VAL A 267 -1.46 -2.93 0.18
CA VAL A 267 -1.53 -4.26 -0.46
C VAL A 267 -0.71 -4.38 -1.75
N ARG A 268 -0.19 -3.26 -2.26
CA ARG A 268 0.66 -3.24 -3.47
C ARG A 268 2.14 -3.13 -3.10
N LEU A 269 2.99 -3.77 -3.90
CA LEU A 269 4.45 -3.71 -3.75
C LEU A 269 5.09 -2.61 -4.61
N GLU A 270 4.40 -2.20 -5.68
CA GLU A 270 4.92 -1.28 -6.68
C GLU A 270 3.88 -0.24 -7.06
N VAL A 271 4.34 0.91 -7.53
CA VAL A 271 3.52 2.05 -7.93
C VAL A 271 4.16 2.77 -9.12
N PRO A 272 3.37 3.34 -10.05
CA PRO A 272 3.91 4.19 -11.11
C PRO A 272 4.52 5.48 -10.55
N HIS A 273 5.70 5.84 -11.04
CA HIS A 273 6.39 7.10 -10.80
C HIS A 273 6.36 7.94 -12.08
N PHE A 274 5.84 9.16 -11.98
CA PHE A 274 5.74 10.08 -13.11
C PHE A 274 7.00 10.96 -13.25
N ILE A 275 7.53 11.00 -14.47
CA ILE A 275 8.71 11.79 -14.88
C ILE A 275 8.22 12.87 -15.85
N ALA A 276 8.02 14.07 -15.32
CA ALA A 276 7.35 15.15 -16.04
C ALA A 276 8.08 15.57 -17.32
N GLU A 277 9.42 15.51 -17.33
CA GLU A 277 10.29 15.94 -18.43
C GLU A 277 10.11 15.09 -19.69
N LYS A 278 9.68 13.83 -19.54
CA LYS A 278 9.44 12.90 -20.64
C LYS A 278 8.00 12.96 -21.16
N CYS A 279 7.09 13.65 -20.47
CA CYS A 279 5.67 13.61 -20.78
C CYS A 279 5.33 14.39 -22.05
N THR A 280 4.62 13.74 -22.99
CA THR A 280 4.13 14.38 -24.21
C THR A 280 2.69 14.89 -24.10
N GLY A 281 1.97 14.54 -23.04
CA GLY A 281 0.56 14.89 -22.85
C GLY A 281 -0.42 14.07 -23.69
N CYS A 282 -0.06 12.85 -24.10
CA CYS A 282 -0.90 11.99 -24.95
C CYS A 282 -2.17 11.45 -24.27
N GLY A 283 -2.20 11.42 -22.93
CA GLY A 283 -3.33 10.97 -22.12
C GLY A 283 -3.63 9.48 -22.10
N GLN A 284 -2.79 8.64 -22.71
CA GLN A 284 -2.99 7.19 -22.72
C GLN A 284 -2.98 6.59 -21.30
N CYS A 285 -2.12 7.08 -20.42
CA CYS A 285 -1.96 6.55 -19.06
C CYS A 285 -3.22 6.68 -18.21
N TRP A 286 -3.91 7.82 -18.24
CA TRP A 286 -5.10 8.06 -17.44
C TRP A 286 -6.38 7.49 -18.07
N VAL A 287 -6.44 7.44 -19.40
CA VAL A 287 -7.55 6.77 -20.10
C VAL A 287 -7.56 5.26 -19.84
N GLN A 288 -6.39 4.65 -19.70
CA GLN A 288 -6.24 3.20 -19.48
C GLN A 288 -6.25 2.80 -17.99
N CYS A 289 -6.34 3.76 -17.07
CA CYS A 289 -6.41 3.46 -15.66
C CYS A 289 -7.78 2.88 -15.31
N PRO A 290 -7.89 1.61 -14.88
CA PRO A 290 -9.18 0.98 -14.60
C PRO A 290 -9.86 1.51 -13.34
N ASP A 291 -9.15 2.30 -12.52
CA ASP A 291 -9.60 2.82 -11.22
C ASP A 291 -9.57 4.36 -11.16
N SER A 292 -9.32 5.05 -12.29
CA SER A 292 -9.19 6.51 -12.35
C SER A 292 -8.17 7.09 -11.35
N ALA A 293 -7.15 6.31 -10.99
CA ALA A 293 -6.19 6.62 -9.94
C ALA A 293 -5.02 7.51 -10.40
N ILE A 294 -5.04 8.02 -11.62
CA ILE A 294 -3.94 8.81 -12.20
C ILE A 294 -4.49 9.93 -13.10
N PRO A 295 -5.24 10.91 -12.56
CA PRO A 295 -5.85 11.96 -13.38
C PRO A 295 -4.78 12.82 -14.07
N GLY A 296 -5.06 13.22 -15.31
CA GLY A 296 -4.32 14.29 -15.99
C GLY A 296 -4.99 15.64 -15.73
N LEU A 297 -4.37 16.48 -14.92
CA LEU A 297 -4.88 17.81 -14.58
C LEU A 297 -4.07 18.88 -15.32
N VAL A 298 -4.77 19.85 -15.91
CA VAL A 298 -4.15 21.00 -16.57
C VAL A 298 -4.37 22.21 -15.70
N ASN A 299 -3.28 22.83 -15.25
CA ASN A 299 -3.31 23.90 -14.27
C ASN A 299 -2.71 25.18 -14.86
N SER A 300 -3.26 26.33 -14.48
CA SER A 300 -2.62 27.61 -14.77
C SER A 300 -1.44 27.84 -13.83
N VAL A 301 -0.48 28.66 -14.26
CA VAL A 301 0.68 29.03 -13.42
C VAL A 301 0.23 29.78 -12.16
N GLU A 302 -0.84 30.59 -12.25
CA GLU A 302 -1.38 31.37 -11.13
C GLU A 302 -2.05 30.47 -10.08
N ASP A 303 -2.83 29.48 -10.53
CA ASP A 303 -3.47 28.50 -9.63
C ASP A 303 -2.40 27.69 -8.90
N LEU A 304 -1.36 27.22 -9.60
CA LEU A 304 -0.27 26.46 -8.98
C LEU A 304 0.44 27.24 -7.86
N ILE A 305 0.74 28.52 -8.08
CA ILE A 305 1.36 29.36 -7.06
C ILE A 305 0.42 29.58 -5.89
N SER A 306 -0.85 29.92 -6.18
CA SER A 306 -1.85 30.21 -5.14
C SER A 306 -2.13 28.98 -4.28
N THR A 307 -2.35 27.83 -4.90
CA THR A 307 -2.51 26.55 -4.20
C THR A 307 -1.27 26.19 -3.41
N ALA A 308 -0.06 26.37 -3.96
CA ALA A 308 1.18 26.10 -3.23
C ALA A 308 1.31 26.97 -1.96
N ILE A 309 0.88 28.23 -2.02
CA ILE A 309 0.81 29.12 -0.86
C ILE A 309 -0.21 28.61 0.16
N ASP A 310 -1.42 28.27 -0.29
CA ASP A 310 -2.52 27.85 0.59
C ASP A 310 -2.18 26.55 1.33
N VAL A 311 -1.65 25.54 0.63
CA VAL A 311 -1.26 24.25 1.26
C VAL A 311 0.01 24.34 2.10
N SER A 312 0.81 25.39 1.94
CA SER A 312 1.99 25.65 2.78
C SER A 312 1.67 26.51 4.00
N SER A 313 0.47 27.07 4.07
CA SER A 313 0.01 27.96 5.15
C SER A 313 -0.30 27.16 6.43
N ASN A 314 0.73 26.60 7.07
CA ASN A 314 0.64 25.92 8.36
C ASN A 314 0.59 26.93 9.52
N GLY A 315 -0.35 27.87 9.49
CA GLY A 315 -0.43 28.99 10.46
C GLY A 315 0.59 30.11 10.22
N VAL A 316 1.40 30.02 9.16
CA VAL A 316 2.29 31.09 8.69
C VAL A 316 1.56 31.89 7.62
N ALA A 317 1.43 33.20 7.82
CA ALA A 317 0.82 34.09 6.85
C ALA A 317 1.83 34.45 5.74
N PHE A 318 1.49 34.17 4.49
CA PHE A 318 2.27 34.55 3.29
C PHE A 318 1.89 35.95 2.78
N ASP A 319 1.80 36.91 3.69
CA ASP A 319 1.25 38.23 3.41
C ASP A 319 2.11 39.04 2.43
N ARG A 320 3.40 38.71 2.31
CA ARG A 320 4.36 39.45 1.46
C ARG A 320 4.45 38.85 0.07
N LEU A 321 4.31 37.53 -0.05
CA LEU A 321 4.33 36.82 -1.32
C LEU A 321 3.00 36.92 -2.07
N ARG A 322 1.85 36.87 -1.38
CA ARG A 322 0.51 36.94 -2.03
C ARG A 322 0.34 38.15 -2.97
N PRO A 323 0.76 39.38 -2.62
CA PRO A 323 0.63 40.54 -3.50
C PRO A 323 1.39 40.43 -4.83
N VAL A 324 2.45 39.60 -4.90
CA VAL A 324 3.25 39.43 -6.13
C VAL A 324 2.88 38.21 -6.96
N THR A 325 2.02 37.31 -6.45
CA THR A 325 1.62 36.06 -7.11
C THR A 325 1.23 36.26 -8.57
N LYS A 326 0.39 37.25 -8.88
CA LYS A 326 -0.08 37.51 -10.26
C LYS A 326 1.04 37.99 -11.19
N HIS A 327 1.96 38.80 -10.68
CA HIS A 327 3.11 39.28 -11.45
C HIS A 327 4.11 38.15 -11.68
N TRP A 328 4.35 37.33 -10.64
CA TRP A 328 5.20 36.15 -10.71
C TRP A 328 4.64 35.13 -11.71
N ALA A 329 3.35 34.80 -11.63
CA ALA A 329 2.69 33.88 -12.56
C ALA A 329 2.85 34.33 -14.02
N ARG A 330 2.59 35.62 -14.30
CA ARG A 330 2.75 36.20 -15.65
C ARG A 330 4.19 36.14 -16.15
N GLU A 331 5.17 36.37 -15.29
CA GLU A 331 6.57 36.33 -15.68
C GLU A 331 7.04 34.88 -15.93
N THR A 332 6.69 33.96 -15.04
CA THR A 332 6.94 32.52 -15.22
C THR A 332 6.31 31.99 -16.51
N HIS A 333 5.06 32.36 -16.80
CA HIS A 333 4.37 31.98 -18.03
C HIS A 333 5.12 32.47 -19.27
N LYS A 334 5.56 33.74 -19.28
CA LYS A 334 6.34 34.29 -20.41
C LYS A 334 7.65 33.55 -20.61
N LEU A 335 8.34 33.15 -19.54
CA LEU A 335 9.57 32.37 -19.62
C LEU A 335 9.31 31.02 -20.29
N LEU A 336 8.25 30.31 -19.88
CA LEU A 336 7.85 29.01 -20.44
C LEU A 336 7.36 29.11 -21.90
N ALA A 337 6.73 30.22 -22.27
CA ALA A 337 6.32 30.49 -23.65
C ALA A 337 7.53 30.82 -24.55
N ARG A 338 8.53 31.54 -24.00
CA ARG A 338 9.73 31.95 -24.73
C ARG A 338 10.72 30.82 -24.94
N ASP A 339 10.94 29.98 -23.94
CA ASP A 339 11.88 28.87 -23.98
C ASP A 339 11.19 27.54 -23.65
N PRO A 340 10.81 26.76 -24.67
CA PRO A 340 10.20 25.43 -24.47
C PRO A 340 11.09 24.41 -23.76
N LYS A 341 12.41 24.64 -23.69
CA LYS A 341 13.37 23.73 -23.05
C LYS A 341 13.65 24.11 -21.59
N LEU A 342 13.15 25.26 -21.12
CA LEU A 342 13.32 25.69 -19.75
C LEU A 342 12.58 24.72 -18.82
N ALA A 343 13.32 24.15 -17.86
CA ALA A 343 12.74 23.30 -16.84
C ALA A 343 11.68 24.08 -16.03
N VAL A 344 10.52 23.49 -15.80
CA VAL A 344 9.39 24.16 -15.12
C VAL A 344 9.78 24.70 -13.74
N PRO A 345 10.49 23.97 -12.86
CA PRO A 345 10.95 24.52 -11.59
C PRO A 345 11.87 25.73 -11.74
N ALA A 346 12.77 25.71 -12.73
CA ALA A 346 13.68 26.82 -13.00
C ALA A 346 12.93 28.06 -13.53
N ALA A 347 11.83 27.87 -14.27
CA ALA A 347 10.97 28.95 -14.72
C ALA A 347 10.28 29.66 -13.54
N PHE A 348 9.76 28.90 -12.57
CA PHE A 348 9.18 29.48 -11.35
C PHE A 348 10.22 30.28 -10.57
N GLU A 349 11.42 29.74 -10.38
CA GLU A 349 12.48 30.45 -9.65
C GLU A 349 12.93 31.73 -10.36
N THR A 350 13.19 31.65 -11.67
CA THR A 350 13.60 32.82 -12.46
C THR A 350 12.49 33.86 -12.53
N GLY A 351 11.24 33.43 -12.67
CA GLY A 351 10.08 34.31 -12.69
C GLY A 351 9.92 35.10 -11.39
N TYR A 352 10.16 34.47 -10.24
CA TYR A 352 10.13 35.15 -8.95
C TYR A 352 11.23 36.20 -8.84
N ARG A 353 12.48 35.82 -9.15
CA ARG A 353 13.64 36.74 -9.08
C ARG A 353 13.43 37.97 -9.97
N ASN A 354 12.98 37.77 -11.22
CA ASN A 354 12.69 38.84 -12.15
C ASN A 354 11.63 39.83 -11.63
N VAL A 355 10.66 39.36 -10.86
CA VAL A 355 9.64 40.22 -10.24
C VAL A 355 10.21 40.91 -9.01
N ALA A 356 10.84 40.16 -8.10
CA ALA A 356 11.42 40.71 -6.87
C ALA A 356 12.42 41.84 -7.15
N ASP A 357 13.27 41.70 -8.17
CA ASP A 357 14.25 42.71 -8.56
C ASP A 357 13.62 44.00 -9.13
N LYS A 358 12.40 43.92 -9.65
CA LYS A 358 11.66 45.08 -10.21
C LYS A 358 10.78 45.79 -9.18
N MET A 359 10.54 45.17 -8.02
CA MET A 359 9.61 45.71 -7.03
C MET A 359 10.21 46.84 -6.17
N GLY A 360 11.53 47.04 -6.18
CA GLY A 360 12.20 48.12 -5.46
C GLY A 360 12.01 48.08 -3.95
N TRP A 361 11.90 46.87 -3.38
CA TRP A 361 11.77 46.67 -1.93
C TRP A 361 13.04 47.05 -1.18
N ASP A 362 12.88 47.49 0.07
CA ASP A 362 14.00 47.57 1.01
C ASP A 362 14.54 46.16 1.35
N ASP A 363 15.76 46.11 1.88
CA ASP A 363 16.48 44.87 2.17
C ASP A 363 15.72 43.94 3.14
N VAL A 364 14.99 44.53 4.09
CA VAL A 364 14.22 43.78 5.11
C VAL A 364 13.02 43.10 4.45
N ARG A 365 12.24 43.85 3.67
CA ARG A 365 11.10 43.33 2.93
C ARG A 365 11.52 42.29 1.91
N ARG A 366 12.64 42.50 1.22
CA ARG A 366 13.20 41.52 0.29
C ARG A 366 13.57 40.22 1.00
N ALA A 367 14.36 40.29 2.07
CA ALA A 367 14.82 39.11 2.80
C ALA A 367 13.66 38.26 3.36
N GLU A 368 12.62 38.90 3.89
CA GLU A 368 11.45 38.20 4.40
C GLU A 368 10.59 37.58 3.28
N THR A 369 10.41 38.28 2.16
CA THR A 369 9.69 37.71 1.00
C THR A 369 10.47 36.54 0.38
N ASP A 370 11.80 36.61 0.35
CA ASP A 370 12.66 35.52 -0.15
C ASP A 370 12.55 34.27 0.75
N ARG A 371 12.36 34.45 2.07
CA ARG A 371 12.09 33.33 3.01
C ARG A 371 10.74 32.67 2.73
N GLU A 372 9.68 33.46 2.54
CA GLU A 372 8.36 32.94 2.13
C GLU A 372 8.47 32.18 0.80
N PHE A 373 9.17 32.76 -0.18
CA PHE A 373 9.40 32.13 -1.48
C PHE A 373 10.17 30.81 -1.38
N ALA A 374 11.18 30.70 -0.50
CA ALA A 374 11.97 29.48 -0.36
C ALA A 374 11.10 28.24 -0.04
N VAL A 375 10.10 28.41 0.83
CA VAL A 375 9.13 27.34 1.18
C VAL A 375 8.29 26.95 -0.04
N ILE A 376 7.77 27.94 -0.77
CA ILE A 376 6.93 27.70 -1.96
C ILE A 376 7.74 27.08 -3.10
N ARG A 377 8.99 27.51 -3.29
CA ARG A 377 9.91 26.99 -4.30
C ARG A 377 10.10 25.48 -4.15
N GLU A 378 10.33 25.01 -2.92
CA GLU A 378 10.51 23.57 -2.67
C GLU A 378 9.25 22.77 -3.02
N ARG A 379 8.06 23.31 -2.73
CA ARG A 379 6.78 22.69 -3.09
C ARG A 379 6.57 22.62 -4.60
N LEU A 380 6.77 23.74 -5.29
CA LEU A 380 6.64 23.81 -6.76
C LEU A 380 7.68 22.93 -7.47
N ALA A 381 8.90 22.81 -6.92
CA ALA A 381 9.93 21.93 -7.47
C ALA A 381 9.63 20.44 -7.26
N ALA A 382 8.97 20.08 -6.15
CA ALA A 382 8.61 18.70 -5.83
C ALA A 382 7.31 18.22 -6.51
N PHE A 383 6.48 19.15 -6.99
CA PHE A 383 5.22 18.82 -7.67
C PHE A 383 5.46 18.55 -9.17
N PRO A 384 5.04 17.39 -9.71
CA PRO A 384 5.47 16.97 -11.04
C PRO A 384 4.66 17.66 -12.14
N LEU A 385 5.25 18.72 -12.71
CA LEU A 385 4.64 19.57 -13.73
C LEU A 385 5.33 19.43 -15.08
N ALA A 386 4.55 19.10 -16.10
CA ALA A 386 4.99 18.95 -17.48
C ALA A 386 4.45 20.08 -18.38
N ARG A 387 5.35 20.74 -19.09
CA ARG A 387 5.00 21.60 -20.22
C ARG A 387 4.85 20.72 -21.46
N THR A 388 3.64 20.60 -21.99
CA THR A 388 3.36 19.69 -23.12
C THR A 388 2.76 20.43 -24.32
N LYS A 389 2.93 19.88 -25.52
CA LYS A 389 2.38 20.49 -26.74
C LYS A 389 0.85 20.60 -26.72
N PRO A 390 0.08 19.55 -26.33
CA PRO A 390 -1.38 19.59 -26.39
C PRO A 390 -2.02 20.57 -25.40
N PHE A 391 -1.39 20.82 -24.25
CA PHE A 391 -1.99 21.61 -23.18
C PHE A 391 -1.36 23.01 -23.03
N PHE A 392 -0.06 23.15 -23.30
CA PHE A 392 0.62 24.43 -23.26
C PHE A 392 0.61 25.11 -24.64
N ASP A 393 1.28 24.53 -25.63
CA ASP A 393 1.49 25.18 -26.93
C ASP A 393 0.16 25.42 -27.69
N ALA A 394 -0.74 24.43 -27.67
CA ALA A 394 -2.05 24.58 -28.30
C ALA A 394 -2.96 25.57 -27.54
N GLY A 395 -2.79 25.71 -26.23
CA GLY A 395 -3.48 26.73 -25.43
C GLY A 395 -2.99 28.13 -25.79
N GLU A 396 -1.66 28.32 -25.84
CA GLU A 396 -1.02 29.57 -26.26
C GLU A 396 -1.40 29.98 -27.69
N ALA A 397 -1.58 29.02 -28.59
CA ALA A 397 -1.99 29.29 -29.97
C ALA A 397 -3.44 29.79 -30.08
N LYS A 398 -4.32 29.44 -29.11
CA LYS A 398 -5.73 29.84 -29.09
C LYS A 398 -5.95 31.16 -28.37
N GLU A 399 -5.33 31.33 -27.21
CA GLU A 399 -5.49 32.51 -26.37
C GLU A 399 -4.14 32.90 -25.78
N LYS A 400 -3.87 34.21 -25.76
CA LYS A 400 -2.67 34.73 -25.11
C LYS A 400 -2.71 34.37 -23.64
N THR A 401 -1.66 33.73 -23.11
CA THR A 401 -1.61 33.17 -21.75
C THR A 401 -2.59 32.02 -21.48
N GLY A 402 -3.08 31.35 -22.52
CA GLY A 402 -3.98 30.20 -22.43
C GLY A 402 -3.29 28.85 -22.24
N GLY A 403 -1.96 28.79 -22.27
CA GLY A 403 -1.19 27.54 -22.06
C GLY A 403 -1.21 27.06 -20.61
N GLY A 404 -1.56 25.79 -20.40
CA GLY A 404 -1.57 25.14 -19.09
C GLY A 404 -0.44 24.13 -18.89
N LEU A 405 -0.03 23.95 -17.63
CA LEU A 405 0.93 22.91 -17.22
C LEU A 405 0.18 21.65 -16.81
N LEU A 406 0.60 20.51 -17.37
CA LEU A 406 0.02 19.21 -17.05
C LEU A 406 0.66 18.66 -15.78
N SER A 407 -0.15 18.26 -14.80
CA SER A 407 0.28 17.43 -13.67
C SER A 407 -0.36 16.06 -13.75
N ILE A 408 0.43 15.04 -13.44
CA ILE A 408 -0.06 13.68 -13.23
C ILE A 408 0.34 13.28 -11.81
N THR A 409 -0.66 13.04 -10.97
CA THR A 409 -0.50 12.55 -9.61
C THR A 409 -1.15 11.18 -9.51
N VAL A 410 -0.55 10.29 -8.72
CA VAL A 410 -1.09 8.94 -8.51
C VAL A 410 -1.82 8.96 -7.18
N ASN A 411 -3.13 8.72 -7.22
CA ASN A 411 -3.95 8.55 -6.03
C ASN A 411 -3.45 7.31 -5.26
N PRO A 412 -2.84 7.50 -4.07
CA PRO A 412 -2.25 6.40 -3.31
C PRO A 412 -3.31 5.45 -2.75
N GLU A 413 -4.53 5.88 -2.49
CA GLU A 413 -5.61 5.02 -1.99
C GLU A 413 -6.25 4.19 -3.13
N ALA A 414 -6.38 4.73 -4.33
CA ALA A 414 -7.06 4.05 -5.44
C ALA A 414 -6.13 3.18 -6.31
N CYS A 415 -4.83 3.49 -6.38
CA CYS A 415 -3.91 2.80 -7.29
C CYS A 415 -3.66 1.34 -6.90
N LYS A 416 -3.91 0.40 -7.82
CA LYS A 416 -3.73 -1.05 -7.59
C LYS A 416 -2.34 -1.60 -7.95
N GLY A 417 -1.40 -0.74 -8.35
CA GLY A 417 -0.08 -1.16 -8.84
C GLY A 417 -0.15 -2.14 -10.03
N CYS A 418 -1.11 -1.94 -10.95
CA CYS A 418 -1.27 -2.82 -12.12
C CYS A 418 -0.32 -2.52 -13.28
N ASN A 419 0.38 -1.37 -13.23
CA ASN A 419 1.32 -0.89 -14.24
C ASN A 419 0.78 -0.79 -15.68
N LEU A 420 -0.54 -0.83 -15.89
CA LEU A 420 -1.14 -0.60 -17.22
C LEU A 420 -0.76 0.78 -17.76
N CYS A 421 -0.77 1.81 -16.90
CA CYS A 421 -0.38 3.16 -17.26
C CYS A 421 1.09 3.27 -17.69
N VAL A 422 1.98 2.47 -17.08
CA VAL A 422 3.40 2.35 -17.46
C VAL A 422 3.52 1.66 -18.82
N ALA A 423 2.83 0.53 -19.00
CA ALA A 423 2.89 -0.27 -20.22
C ALA A 423 2.39 0.48 -21.47
N VAL A 424 1.42 1.37 -21.30
CA VAL A 424 0.89 2.20 -22.40
C VAL A 424 1.61 3.54 -22.57
N CYS A 425 2.65 3.84 -21.78
CA CYS A 425 3.38 5.09 -21.89
C CYS A 425 4.45 5.00 -22.99
N PRO A 426 4.30 5.66 -24.15
CA PRO A 426 5.21 5.48 -25.28
C PRO A 426 6.57 6.15 -25.03
N ASP A 427 6.61 7.20 -24.22
CA ASP A 427 7.78 8.04 -24.00
C ASP A 427 8.55 7.70 -22.70
N GLY A 428 8.09 6.68 -21.96
CA GLY A 428 8.70 6.30 -20.68
C GLY A 428 8.58 7.39 -19.60
N ALA A 429 7.53 8.22 -19.67
CA ALA A 429 7.20 9.22 -18.65
C ALA A 429 6.59 8.62 -17.38
N LEU A 430 6.29 7.33 -17.38
CA LEU A 430 5.89 6.57 -16.20
C LEU A 430 6.82 5.38 -16.06
N GLU A 431 7.35 5.17 -14.86
CA GLU A 431 8.24 4.05 -14.54
C GLU A 431 7.71 3.32 -13.30
N THR A 432 7.90 2.01 -13.24
CA THR A 432 7.51 1.21 -12.07
C THR A 432 8.58 1.34 -10.99
N VAL A 433 8.18 1.72 -9.79
CA VAL A 433 9.07 1.77 -8.62
C VAL A 433 8.50 0.93 -7.47
N LYS A 434 9.38 0.39 -6.61
CA LYS A 434 8.96 -0.24 -5.36
C LYS A 434 8.30 0.80 -4.47
N GLN A 435 7.20 0.44 -3.83
CA GLN A 435 6.58 1.29 -2.82
C GLN A 435 7.32 1.12 -1.49
N ASP A 436 7.79 2.25 -0.95
CA ASP A 436 8.30 2.40 0.41
C ASP A 436 7.56 3.56 1.10
N GLU A 437 7.85 3.77 2.39
CA GLU A 437 7.21 4.82 3.19
C GLU A 437 7.46 6.23 2.64
N PRO A 438 8.69 6.61 2.23
CA PRO A 438 8.95 7.90 1.59
C PRO A 438 8.16 8.09 0.28
N THR A 439 8.04 7.05 -0.54
CA THR A 439 7.26 7.09 -1.78
C THR A 439 5.78 7.28 -1.49
N LEU A 440 5.22 6.53 -0.53
CA LEU A 440 3.82 6.66 -0.15
C LEU A 440 3.51 8.05 0.42
N ALA A 441 4.37 8.57 1.29
CA ALA A 441 4.25 9.92 1.83
C ALA A 441 4.31 11.00 0.73
N ARG A 442 5.17 10.81 -0.28
CA ARG A 442 5.20 11.69 -1.46
C ARG A 442 3.91 11.64 -2.27
N LEU A 443 3.35 10.45 -2.48
CA LEU A 443 2.09 10.31 -3.21
C LEU A 443 0.94 10.98 -2.47
N ARG A 444 0.80 10.73 -1.15
CA ARG A 444 -0.23 11.36 -0.31
C ARG A 444 -0.12 12.88 -0.23
N ARG A 445 1.11 13.40 -0.27
CA ARG A 445 1.36 14.84 -0.27
C ARG A 445 1.04 15.50 -1.63
N ASN A 446 1.27 14.78 -2.73
CA ASN A 446 1.08 15.32 -4.07
C ASN A 446 -0.37 15.12 -4.58
N TRP A 447 -1.06 14.08 -4.11
CA TRP A 447 -2.50 13.93 -4.29
C TRP A 447 -3.23 15.01 -3.50
#